data_AF-A0A2P5MXR5-F1
#
_entry.id   AF-A0A2P5MXR5-F1
#
_cell.length_a   1.000
_cell.length_b   1.000
_cell.length_c   1.000
_cell.angle_alpha   90.00
_cell.angle_beta   90.00
_cell.angle_gamma   90.00
#
_symmetry.space_group_name_H-M   'P 1'
#
loop_
_entity.id
_entity.type
_entity.pdbx_description
1 polymer ?
#
loop_
_entity_poly.entity_id
_entity_poly.type
_entity_poly.pdbx_seq_one_letter_code
_entity_poly.pdbx_strand_id
1 'polypeptide(L)'
;MDAFLWKLAIWTSKGRLPMTLNAQQPVYIRHWPNFTRLMMTPDALRVVALLAQGPRSPLEVAQSLNIRANYVFVVITACWSLGLLDQRTRSADYLVTPEPPKPDKKQDLLTKILNRLRGDAGKGGYA
;
A
#
# COMPACT_ATOMS: atom_id res chain seq x y z
N MET A 1 -12.79 5.30 -13.14
CA MET A 1 -13.35 5.97 -11.95
C MET A 1 -12.25 6.33 -10.95
N ASP A 2 -11.35 5.42 -10.60
CA ASP A 2 -10.33 5.62 -9.55
C ASP A 2 -9.42 6.83 -9.77
N ALA A 3 -8.90 7.02 -10.99
CA ALA A 3 -8.06 8.17 -11.31
C ALA A 3 -8.77 9.53 -11.14
N PHE A 4 -10.09 9.56 -11.30
CA PHE A 4 -10.89 10.75 -11.05
C PHE A 4 -11.08 10.97 -9.54
N LEU A 5 -11.48 9.94 -8.79
CA LEU A 5 -11.64 10.01 -7.33
C LEU A 5 -10.33 10.38 -6.63
N TRP A 6 -9.21 9.82 -7.06
CA TRP A 6 -7.87 10.16 -6.57
C TRP A 6 -7.56 11.65 -6.76
N LYS A 7 -7.75 12.19 -7.97
CA LYS A 7 -7.56 13.62 -8.26
C LYS A 7 -8.49 14.49 -7.42
N LEU A 8 -9.77 14.12 -7.35
CA LEU A 8 -10.78 14.83 -6.57
C LEU A 8 -10.40 14.88 -5.08
N ALA A 9 -10.01 13.75 -4.50
CA ALA A 9 -9.56 13.66 -3.11
C ALA A 9 -8.33 14.53 -2.85
N ILE A 10 -7.34 14.52 -3.76
CA ILE A 10 -6.16 15.36 -3.65
C ILE A 10 -6.54 16.84 -3.63
N TRP A 11 -7.34 17.31 -4.59
CA TRP A 11 -7.70 18.72 -4.73
C TRP A 11 -8.61 19.23 -3.61
N THR A 12 -9.52 18.39 -3.12
CA THR A 12 -10.53 18.80 -2.13
C THR A 12 -10.07 18.64 -0.68
N SER A 13 -9.12 17.74 -0.41
CA SER A 13 -8.60 17.53 0.95
C SER A 13 -7.98 18.78 1.56
N LYS A 14 -7.37 19.66 0.73
CA LYS A 14 -6.61 20.84 1.16
C LYS A 14 -5.58 20.50 2.27
N GLY A 15 -5.02 19.29 2.23
CA GLY A 15 -4.05 18.82 3.22
C GLY A 15 -4.65 18.47 4.59
N ARG A 16 -5.97 18.21 4.66
CA ARG A 16 -6.64 17.71 5.87
C ARG A 16 -6.95 16.22 5.72
N LEU A 17 -7.00 15.53 6.85
CA LEU A 17 -7.58 14.18 6.92
C LEU A 17 -9.11 14.25 6.99
N PRO A 18 -9.83 13.25 6.46
CA PRO A 18 -11.24 13.04 6.74
C PRO A 18 -11.48 12.93 8.24
N MET A 19 -12.66 13.36 8.73
CA MET A 19 -13.00 13.26 10.16
C MET A 19 -13.06 11.83 10.68
N THR A 20 -13.19 10.85 9.80
CA THR A 20 -13.14 9.42 10.13
C THR A 20 -11.73 8.91 10.42
N LEU A 21 -10.69 9.69 10.10
CA LEU A 21 -9.28 9.32 10.32
C LEU A 21 -8.64 10.19 11.41
N ASN A 22 -7.90 9.54 12.31
CA ASN A 22 -7.13 10.17 13.36
C ASN A 22 -5.64 10.23 12.96
N ALA A 23 -5.03 11.42 13.02
CA ALA A 23 -3.62 11.63 12.65
C ALA A 23 -2.60 10.93 13.56
N GLN A 24 -2.99 10.57 14.78
CA GLN A 24 -2.15 9.91 15.77
C GLN A 24 -2.33 8.38 15.79
N GLN A 25 -3.35 7.84 15.13
CA GLN A 25 -3.57 6.40 15.11
C GLN A 25 -2.95 5.73 13.89
N PRO A 26 -2.40 4.50 14.03
CA PRO A 26 -1.79 3.79 12.93
C PRO A 26 -2.75 3.55 11.76
N VAL A 27 -2.29 3.84 10.55
CA VAL A 27 -2.93 3.45 9.30
C VAL A 27 -2.06 2.43 8.57
N TYR A 28 -2.66 1.59 7.73
CA TYR A 28 -1.94 0.63 6.92
C TYR A 28 -2.54 0.51 5.51
N ILE A 29 -1.69 0.16 4.55
CA ILE A 29 -2.11 -0.09 3.18
C ILE A 29 -2.72 -1.49 3.08
N ARG A 30 -3.97 -1.57 2.60
CA ARG A 30 -4.64 -2.83 2.23
C ARG A 30 -4.18 -3.30 0.85
N HIS A 31 -4.09 -2.38 -0.09
CA HIS A 31 -3.74 -2.66 -1.48
C HIS A 31 -2.85 -1.56 -2.05
N TRP A 32 -1.85 -1.95 -2.83
CA TRP A 32 -0.96 -1.00 -3.49
C TRP A 32 -1.73 -0.15 -4.52
N PRO A 33 -1.60 1.20 -4.51
CA PRO A 33 -2.18 2.06 -5.52
C PRO A 33 -1.57 1.79 -6.90
N ASN A 34 -2.41 1.82 -7.93
CA ASN A 34 -1.94 1.66 -9.31
C ASN A 34 -1.27 2.96 -9.82
N PHE A 35 -0.04 3.23 -9.37
CA PHE A 35 0.68 4.46 -9.70
C PHE A 35 0.95 4.66 -11.20
N THR A 36 0.86 3.64 -12.05
CA THR A 36 0.97 3.83 -13.51
C THR A 36 -0.28 4.49 -14.11
N ARG A 37 -1.40 4.53 -13.38
CA ARG A 37 -2.68 5.13 -13.80
C ARG A 37 -3.16 6.27 -12.91
N LEU A 38 -2.49 6.52 -11.79
CA LEU A 38 -2.81 7.57 -10.83
C LEU A 38 -1.79 8.70 -10.94
N MET A 39 -2.21 9.96 -10.75
CA MET A 39 -1.25 11.06 -10.68
C MET A 39 -0.32 10.87 -9.47
N MET A 40 0.98 11.04 -9.68
CA MET A 40 1.97 10.99 -8.60
C MET A 40 2.16 12.39 -8.02
N THR A 41 1.87 12.55 -6.73
CA THR A 41 2.40 13.69 -5.96
C THR A 41 3.86 13.38 -5.60
N PRO A 42 4.71 14.39 -5.34
CA PRO A 42 6.14 14.20 -5.12
C PRO A 42 6.49 13.09 -4.10
N ASP A 43 5.69 12.96 -3.03
CA ASP A 43 5.94 12.01 -1.95
C ASP A 43 4.96 10.83 -1.91
N ALA A 44 4.01 10.70 -2.87
CA ALA A 44 3.00 9.64 -2.83
C ALA A 44 3.61 8.24 -2.75
N LEU A 45 4.61 7.97 -3.60
CA LEU A 45 5.28 6.67 -3.63
C LEU A 45 5.99 6.37 -2.31
N ARG A 46 6.68 7.37 -1.74
CA ARG A 46 7.44 7.24 -0.48
C ARG A 46 6.51 6.98 0.70
N VAL A 47 5.41 7.73 0.80
CA VAL A 47 4.38 7.56 1.84
C VAL A 47 3.77 6.15 1.78
N VAL A 48 3.35 5.72 0.60
CA VAL A 48 2.70 4.41 0.44
C VAL A 48 3.70 3.27 0.64
N ALA A 49 4.93 3.39 0.14
CA ALA A 49 6.00 2.42 0.38
C ALA A 49 6.29 2.25 1.87
N LEU A 50 6.35 3.35 2.63
CA LEU A 50 6.59 3.28 4.07
C LEU A 50 5.43 2.61 4.80
N LEU A 51 4.19 2.93 4.45
CA LEU A 51 2.99 2.31 5.04
C LEU A 51 2.80 0.84 4.62
N ALA A 52 3.36 0.42 3.49
CA ALA A 52 3.36 -0.98 3.05
C ALA A 52 4.31 -1.85 3.88
N GLN A 53 5.31 -1.26 4.55
CA GLN A 53 6.22 -1.99 5.45
C GLN A 53 5.58 -2.30 6.81
N GLY A 54 4.56 -1.54 7.20
CA GLY A 54 3.84 -1.77 8.45
C GLY A 54 2.99 -0.57 8.89
N PRO A 55 2.04 -0.79 9.82
CA PRO A 55 1.15 0.27 10.32
C PRO A 55 1.93 1.39 11.00
N ARG A 56 1.63 2.64 10.66
CA ARG A 56 2.22 3.85 11.27
C ARG A 56 1.21 4.98 11.32
N SER A 57 1.33 5.88 12.30
CA SER A 57 0.44 7.03 12.33
C SER A 57 0.76 8.01 11.18
N PRO A 58 -0.23 8.75 10.65
CA PRO A 58 0.01 9.81 9.68
C PRO A 58 1.10 10.81 10.08
N LEU A 59 1.21 11.13 11.37
CA LEU A 59 2.26 12.02 11.90
C LEU A 59 3.64 11.36 11.93
N GLU A 60 3.75 10.09 12.32
CA GLU A 60 5.00 9.33 12.27
C GLU A 60 5.54 9.21 10.85
N VAL A 61 4.66 9.02 9.87
CA VAL A 61 5.04 8.99 8.44
C VAL A 61 5.66 10.32 8.02
N ALA A 62 5.04 11.44 8.41
CA ALA A 62 5.55 12.78 8.12
C ALA A 62 6.94 13.00 8.71
N GLN A 63 7.13 12.60 9.97
CA GLN A 63 8.42 12.67 10.66
C GLN A 63 9.47 11.78 10.00
N SER A 64 9.14 10.51 9.72
CA SER A 64 10.06 9.51 9.15
C SER A 64 10.57 9.90 7.77
N LEU A 65 9.71 10.51 6.95
CA LEU A 65 10.07 10.92 5.58
C LEU A 65 10.62 12.36 5.50
N ASN A 66 10.62 13.08 6.62
CA ASN A 66 10.95 14.50 6.72
C ASN A 66 10.14 15.37 5.74
N ILE A 67 8.81 15.18 5.74
CA ILE A 67 7.87 15.92 4.88
C ILE A 67 6.75 16.53 5.71
N ARG A 68 6.16 17.64 5.23
CA ARG A 68 5.06 18.29 5.95
C ARG A 68 3.85 17.36 6.05
N ALA A 69 3.24 17.30 7.23
CA ALA A 69 2.11 16.40 7.53
C ALA A 69 0.94 16.58 6.56
N ASN A 70 0.67 17.81 6.11
CA ASN A 70 -0.38 18.09 5.13
C ASN A 70 -0.18 17.32 3.81
N TYR A 71 1.05 17.13 3.33
CA TYR A 71 1.32 16.33 2.13
C TYR A 71 1.05 14.85 2.35
N VAL A 72 1.38 14.34 3.54
CA VAL A 72 1.05 12.96 3.94
C VAL A 72 -0.48 12.79 3.98
N PHE A 73 -1.19 13.77 4.56
CA PHE A 73 -2.65 13.72 4.70
C PHE A 73 -3.34 13.71 3.33
N VAL A 74 -2.82 14.44 2.34
CA VAL A 74 -3.33 14.38 0.95
C VAL A 74 -3.26 12.95 0.42
N VAL A 75 -2.10 12.28 0.55
CA VAL A 75 -1.89 10.92 0.02
C VAL A 75 -2.76 9.90 0.76
N ILE A 76 -2.83 10.00 2.08
CA ILE A 76 -3.67 9.12 2.92
C ILE A 76 -5.15 9.29 2.58
N THR A 77 -5.61 10.52 2.40
CA THR A 77 -7.00 10.81 2.00
C THR A 77 -7.33 10.23 0.64
N ALA A 78 -6.41 10.34 -0.32
CA ALA A 78 -6.59 9.74 -1.65
C ALA A 78 -6.64 8.21 -1.57
N CYS A 79 -5.75 7.57 -0.80
CA CYS A 79 -5.78 6.13 -0.58
C CYS A 79 -7.07 5.68 0.12
N TRP A 80 -7.52 6.43 1.14
CA TRP A 80 -8.78 6.19 1.85
C TRP A 80 -9.99 6.27 0.92
N SER A 81 -10.06 7.28 0.06
CA SER A 81 -11.17 7.46 -0.89
C SER A 81 -11.32 6.32 -1.90
N LEU A 82 -10.24 5.57 -2.14
CA LEU A 82 -10.21 4.40 -3.02
C LEU A 82 -10.31 3.07 -2.25
N GLY A 83 -10.46 3.09 -0.93
CA GLY A 83 -10.46 1.88 -0.10
C GLY A 83 -9.12 1.12 -0.08
N LEU A 84 -8.02 1.81 -0.40
CA LEU A 84 -6.66 1.23 -0.43
C LEU A 84 -5.98 1.21 0.93
N LEU A 85 -6.53 1.93 1.91
CA LEU A 85 -5.98 2.13 3.25
C LEU A 85 -7.06 1.89 4.30
N ASP A 86 -6.64 1.48 5.50
CA ASP A 86 -7.51 1.43 6.67
C ASP A 86 -6.85 1.94 7.95
N GLN A 87 -7.68 2.25 8.94
CA GLN A 87 -7.30 2.63 10.30
C GLN A 87 -8.08 1.77 11.30
N ARG A 88 -7.40 0.83 11.96
CA ARG A 88 -8.03 0.05 13.03
C ARG A 88 -8.12 0.91 14.29
N THR A 89 -9.34 1.29 14.66
CA THR A 89 -9.63 1.69 16.05
C THR A 89 -9.83 0.42 16.87
N ARG A 90 -8.77 -0.21 17.37
CA ARG A 90 -8.89 -1.34 18.30
C ARG A 90 -8.11 -1.05 19.57
N SER A 91 -8.82 -0.82 20.67
CA SER A 91 -8.29 -0.61 22.02
C SER A 91 -7.43 -1.78 22.55
N ALA A 92 -7.44 -2.94 21.89
CA ALA A 92 -6.67 -4.13 22.28
C ALA A 92 -5.27 -4.23 21.64
N ASP A 93 -4.97 -3.46 20.58
CA ASP A 93 -3.72 -3.62 19.82
C ASP A 93 -2.51 -2.94 20.48
N TYR A 94 -2.70 -2.08 21.50
CA TYR A 94 -1.59 -1.54 22.30
C TYR A 94 -0.80 -2.63 23.05
N LEU A 95 -1.32 -3.85 23.16
CA LEU A 95 -0.66 -4.99 23.81
C LEU A 95 -0.08 -6.00 22.83
N VAL A 96 -0.33 -5.86 21.53
CA VAL A 96 0.07 -6.85 20.52
C VAL A 96 0.93 -6.17 19.47
N THR A 97 2.25 -6.29 19.61
CA THR A 97 3.18 -6.04 18.51
C THR A 97 2.73 -6.91 17.33
N PRO A 98 2.44 -6.35 16.14
CA PRO A 98 2.11 -7.17 14.99
C PRO A 98 3.32 -8.05 14.68
N GLU A 99 3.18 -9.36 14.84
CA GLU A 99 4.19 -10.31 14.38
C GLU A 99 4.43 -10.08 12.88
N PRO A 100 5.69 -10.10 12.42
CA PRO A 100 5.99 -9.95 11.01
C PRO A 100 5.19 -11.00 10.21
N PRO A 101 4.57 -10.60 9.08
CA PRO A 101 3.78 -11.51 8.28
C PRO A 101 4.63 -12.72 7.90
N LYS A 102 4.24 -13.91 8.37
CA LYS A 102 4.87 -15.17 7.96
C LYS A 102 4.77 -15.25 6.43
N PRO A 103 5.86 -15.58 5.73
CA PRO A 103 5.83 -15.67 4.28
C PRO A 103 4.83 -16.76 3.85
N ASP A 104 3.74 -16.33 3.22
CA ASP A 104 2.78 -17.24 2.58
C ASP A 104 3.49 -17.98 1.44
N LYS A 105 3.44 -19.32 1.46
CA LYS A 105 3.97 -20.23 0.44
C LYS A 105 3.20 -20.09 -0.89
N LYS A 106 3.37 -18.96 -1.60
CA LYS A 106 2.88 -18.79 -2.98
C LYS A 106 3.96 -19.23 -3.98
N GLN A 107 4.27 -20.53 -4.03
CA GLN A 107 5.31 -21.07 -4.93
C GLN A 107 4.94 -22.38 -5.66
N ASP A 108 3.67 -22.61 -6.01
CA ASP A 108 3.32 -23.85 -6.74
C ASP A 108 2.87 -23.65 -8.18
N LEU A 109 2.21 -22.54 -8.52
CA LEU A 109 1.65 -22.36 -9.87
C LEU A 109 2.72 -21.98 -10.89
N LEU A 110 3.54 -20.99 -10.56
CA LEU A 110 4.61 -20.53 -11.46
C LEU A 110 5.69 -21.61 -11.63
N THR A 111 6.02 -22.32 -10.57
CA THR A 111 6.97 -23.44 -10.57
C THR A 111 6.48 -24.60 -11.46
N LYS A 112 5.18 -24.92 -11.42
CA LYS A 112 4.58 -25.93 -12.31
C LYS A 112 4.62 -25.53 -13.79
N ILE A 113 4.41 -24.25 -14.09
CA ILE A 113 4.47 -23.73 -15.47
C ILE A 113 5.92 -23.76 -15.98
N LEU A 114 6.88 -23.28 -15.19
CA LEU A 114 8.31 -23.30 -15.53
C LEU A 114 8.84 -24.71 -15.76
N ASN A 115 8.42 -25.68 -14.94
CA ASN A 115 8.82 -27.08 -15.08
C ASN A 115 8.26 -27.72 -16.36
N ARG A 116 7.06 -27.31 -16.83
CA ARG A 116 6.52 -27.78 -18.11
C ARG A 116 7.26 -27.19 -19.31
N LEU A 117 7.61 -25.91 -19.26
CA LEU A 117 8.34 -25.25 -20.35
C LEU A 117 9.78 -25.76 -20.47
N ARG A 118 10.41 -26.13 -19.35
CA ARG A 118 11.77 -26.69 -19.33
C ARG A 118 11.81 -28.18 -19.73
N GLY A 119 10.67 -28.86 -19.72
CA GLY A 119 10.56 -30.30 -19.93
C GLY A 119 10.35 -30.78 -21.37
N ASP A 120 10.15 -29.88 -22.34
CA ASP A 120 9.74 -30.26 -23.71
C ASP A 120 10.79 -29.94 -24.80
N ALA A 121 11.97 -29.45 -24.43
CA ALA A 121 13.05 -29.11 -25.38
C ALA A 121 14.10 -30.23 -25.58
N GLY A 122 13.76 -31.50 -25.30
CA GLY A 122 14.77 -32.55 -25.16
C GLY A 122 14.38 -33.97 -25.57
N LYS A 123 13.31 -34.19 -26.33
CA LYS A 123 13.02 -35.49 -26.95
C LYS A 123 12.58 -35.33 -28.40
N GLY A 124 13.55 -35.00 -29.23
CA GLY A 124 13.45 -35.02 -30.70
C GLY A 124 14.83 -35.32 -31.28
N GLY A 125 15.41 -36.46 -30.92
CA GLY A 125 16.68 -36.94 -31.43
C GLY A 125 16.68 -38.46 -31.50
N TYR A 126 16.97 -38.96 -32.71
CA TYR A 126 17.13 -40.36 -33.16
C TYR A 126 15.87 -41.14 -33.53
N ALA A 127 15.44 -41.01 -34.79
CA ALA A 127 15.66 -42.03 -35.83
C ALA A 127 15.37 -41.42 -37.20
#